data_AF-A0A519DBX0-F1
#
_entry.id   AF-A0A519DBX0-F1
#
_cell.length_a   1.000
_cell.length_b   1.000
_cell.length_c   1.000
_cell.angle_alpha   90.00
_cell.angle_beta   90.00
_cell.angle_gamma   90.00
#
_symmetry.space_group_name_H-M   'P 1'
#
loop_
_entity.id
_entity.type
_entity.pdbx_description
1 polymer ?
#
loop_
_entity_poly.entity_id
_entity_poly.type
_entity_poly.pdbx_seq_one_letter_code
_entity_poly.pdbx_strand_id
1 'polypeptide(L)'
;MTERSKSRTVLAAIMVASMAFAGCFGGGESVEDSTVPWDSDYQYIAPPSSYEDPRNFTVADPFTNTTWGNASWTVYGNEHGGNCCEHYLAATKEGWILNFGGEYPTWSEDRGLTWQEYLPTIFSQLGCREWKPTVPGQEGLGEGSIVQATNGDLISMGWFPYPSTSGADQFYAFFYDAEDQEWSWCFNRTPEPFYDRSWQVEVVGPINSFLYGNGPWASLVISNFWHQVQNIGGQISTDGLNYDYFGFPDRDD
;
A
#
# COMPACT_ATOMS: atom_id res chain seq x y z
N MET A 1 15.17 -31.78 56.15
CA MET A 1 15.73 -31.28 54.87
C MET A 1 15.55 -32.26 53.69
N THR A 2 15.38 -33.56 53.94
CA THR A 2 15.31 -34.62 52.93
C THR A 2 14.00 -34.69 52.12
N GLU A 3 12.85 -34.34 52.71
CA GLU A 3 11.56 -34.36 51.98
C GLU A 3 11.43 -33.24 50.93
N ARG A 4 11.95 -32.05 51.23
CA ARG A 4 11.90 -30.88 50.35
C ARG A 4 12.76 -31.06 49.09
N SER A 5 13.81 -31.89 49.17
CA SER A 5 14.66 -32.27 48.04
C SER A 5 13.95 -33.26 47.10
N LYS A 6 13.26 -34.27 47.65
CA LYS A 6 12.51 -35.25 46.85
C LYS A 6 11.37 -34.60 46.05
N SER A 7 10.64 -33.66 46.65
CA SER A 7 9.57 -32.91 45.97
C SER A 7 10.09 -32.08 44.77
N ARG A 8 11.27 -31.45 44.89
CA ARG A 8 11.88 -30.69 43.79
C ARG A 8 12.35 -31.59 42.65
N THR A 9 12.92 -32.75 42.97
CA THR A 9 13.33 -33.74 41.95
C THR A 9 12.13 -34.29 41.18
N VAL A 10 11.02 -34.57 41.87
CA VAL A 10 9.78 -35.03 41.22
C VAL A 10 9.20 -33.95 40.31
N LEU A 11 9.13 -32.69 40.77
CA LEU A 11 8.65 -31.58 39.95
C LEU A 11 9.53 -31.33 38.71
N ALA A 12 10.85 -31.45 38.85
CA ALA A 12 11.77 -31.33 37.72
C ALA A 12 11.58 -32.47 36.69
N ALA A 13 11.37 -33.70 37.17
CA ALA A 13 11.09 -34.84 36.29
C ALA A 13 9.77 -34.68 35.54
N ILE A 14 8.72 -34.16 36.21
CA ILE A 14 7.43 -33.86 35.58
C ILE A 14 7.58 -32.74 34.54
N MET A 15 8.34 -31.69 34.82
CA MET A 15 8.60 -30.61 33.86
C MET A 15 9.32 -31.14 32.61
N VAL A 16 10.39 -31.92 32.78
CA VAL A 16 11.14 -32.52 31.65
C VAL A 16 10.26 -33.49 30.85
N ALA A 17 9.44 -34.30 31.52
CA ALA A 17 8.48 -35.16 30.83
C ALA A 17 7.44 -34.35 30.06
N SER A 18 6.89 -33.28 30.64
CA SER A 18 5.90 -32.43 29.96
C SER A 18 6.49 -31.76 28.72
N MET A 19 7.75 -31.34 28.74
CA MET A 19 8.43 -30.77 27.57
C MET A 19 8.81 -31.82 26.53
N ALA A 20 9.21 -33.03 26.96
CA ALA A 20 9.56 -34.13 26.06
C ALA A 20 8.34 -34.75 25.36
N PHE A 21 7.16 -34.67 25.97
CA PHE A 21 5.90 -35.18 25.42
C PHE A 21 4.96 -34.08 24.90
N ALA A 22 5.34 -32.80 25.02
CA ALA A 22 4.66 -31.71 24.35
C ALA A 22 4.77 -31.91 22.84
N GLY A 23 3.68 -32.32 22.20
CA GLY A 23 3.61 -32.60 20.76
C GLY A 23 3.70 -34.08 20.38
N CYS A 24 3.92 -35.02 21.32
CA CYS A 24 3.99 -36.46 21.01
C CYS A 24 2.65 -37.19 21.23
N PHE A 25 1.79 -36.69 22.12
CA PHE A 25 0.42 -37.18 22.36
C PHE A 25 -0.67 -36.26 21.82
N GLY A 26 -0.30 -35.17 21.15
CA GLY A 26 -1.22 -34.51 20.25
C GLY A 26 -1.41 -35.46 19.08
N GLY A 27 -2.55 -36.16 19.05
CA GLY A 27 -2.98 -36.77 17.80
C GLY A 27 -2.91 -35.65 16.77
N GLY A 28 -1.97 -35.76 15.82
CA GLY A 28 -1.97 -34.85 14.70
C GLY A 28 -3.39 -34.86 14.19
N GLU A 29 -4.05 -33.70 14.19
CA GLU A 29 -5.28 -33.57 13.43
C GLU A 29 -4.91 -34.09 12.05
N SER A 30 -5.36 -35.30 11.73
CA SER A 30 -5.47 -35.71 10.35
C SER A 30 -6.29 -34.58 9.78
N VAL A 31 -5.66 -33.78 8.90
CA VAL A 31 -6.37 -32.84 8.06
C VAL A 31 -7.35 -33.73 7.31
N GLU A 32 -8.54 -33.90 7.88
CA GLU A 32 -9.68 -34.33 7.11
C GLU A 32 -9.78 -33.24 6.06
N ASP A 33 -9.45 -33.61 4.81
CA ASP A 33 -9.81 -32.79 3.66
C ASP A 33 -11.28 -32.43 3.88
N SER A 34 -11.54 -31.18 4.25
CA SER A 34 -12.90 -30.74 4.46
C SER A 34 -13.59 -30.93 3.12
N THR A 35 -14.42 -31.97 3.01
CA THR A 35 -15.10 -32.32 1.76
C THR A 35 -16.13 -31.27 1.36
N VAL A 36 -16.40 -30.31 2.23
CA VAL A 36 -17.21 -29.13 1.95
C VAL A 36 -16.30 -28.12 1.24
N PRO A 37 -16.59 -27.76 -0.03
CA PRO A 37 -15.88 -26.70 -0.71
C PRO A 37 -15.88 -25.44 0.14
N TRP A 38 -14.73 -24.80 0.30
CA TRP A 38 -14.59 -23.61 1.14
C TRP A 38 -15.51 -22.46 0.71
N ASP A 39 -15.97 -22.49 -0.55
CA ASP A 39 -16.82 -21.52 -1.20
C ASP A 39 -18.31 -21.89 -1.21
N SER A 40 -18.72 -23.02 -0.62
CA SER A 40 -20.07 -23.59 -0.81
C SER A 40 -21.22 -22.66 -0.39
N ASP A 41 -20.98 -21.79 0.59
CA ASP A 41 -21.96 -20.84 1.12
C ASP A 41 -21.72 -19.40 0.65
N TYR A 42 -20.71 -19.17 -0.19
CA TYR A 42 -20.41 -17.84 -0.72
C TYR A 42 -21.33 -17.52 -1.90
N GLN A 43 -21.86 -16.30 -1.89
CA GLN A 43 -22.63 -15.75 -2.99
C GLN A 43 -21.94 -14.50 -3.51
N TYR A 44 -21.97 -14.33 -4.83
CA TYR A 44 -21.52 -13.09 -5.45
C TYR A 44 -22.38 -11.92 -4.96
N ILE A 45 -21.71 -10.87 -4.47
CA ILE A 45 -22.37 -9.60 -4.14
C ILE A 45 -22.86 -8.92 -5.43
N ALA A 46 -22.07 -9.01 -6.50
CA ALA A 46 -22.41 -8.53 -7.84
C ALA A 46 -22.04 -9.63 -8.87
N PRO A 47 -22.94 -9.96 -9.82
CA PRO A 47 -22.64 -10.97 -10.83
C PRO A 47 -21.57 -10.46 -11.79
N PRO A 48 -20.72 -11.32 -12.40
CA PRO A 48 -19.67 -10.87 -13.33
C PRO A 48 -20.19 -9.96 -14.45
N SER A 49 -21.42 -10.17 -14.94
CA SER A 49 -22.04 -9.35 -15.98
C SER A 49 -22.33 -7.89 -15.59
N SER A 50 -22.19 -7.52 -14.31
CA SER A 50 -22.32 -6.12 -13.88
C SER A 50 -21.06 -5.29 -14.13
N TYR A 51 -19.92 -5.96 -14.35
CA TYR A 51 -18.64 -5.30 -14.62
C TYR A 51 -18.50 -4.99 -16.11
N GLU A 52 -17.62 -4.04 -16.45
CA GLU A 52 -17.42 -3.59 -17.83
C GLU A 52 -16.78 -4.67 -18.71
N ASP A 53 -15.72 -5.33 -18.22
CA ASP A 53 -14.97 -6.35 -18.97
C ASP A 53 -14.80 -7.66 -18.18
N PRO A 54 -15.90 -8.40 -17.94
CA PRO A 54 -15.85 -9.71 -17.32
C PRO A 54 -15.41 -10.76 -18.32
N ARG A 55 -14.33 -11.47 -18.00
CA ARG A 55 -13.79 -12.55 -18.83
C ARG A 55 -13.75 -13.86 -18.06
N ASN A 56 -13.97 -14.96 -18.78
CA ASN A 56 -13.89 -16.30 -18.21
C ASN A 56 -12.48 -16.86 -18.40
N PHE A 57 -11.89 -17.31 -17.30
CA PHE A 57 -10.58 -17.92 -17.25
C PHE A 57 -10.70 -19.36 -16.80
N THR A 58 -10.01 -20.26 -17.49
CA THR A 58 -9.94 -21.66 -17.09
C THR A 58 -9.00 -21.79 -15.89
N VAL A 59 -9.51 -22.33 -14.79
CA VAL A 59 -8.77 -22.51 -13.53
C VAL A 59 -8.31 -23.95 -13.44
N ALA A 60 -7.03 -24.13 -13.12
CA ALA A 60 -6.42 -25.42 -12.85
C ALA A 60 -6.24 -25.61 -11.34
N ASP A 61 -6.24 -26.87 -10.92
CA ASP A 61 -5.83 -27.27 -9.59
C ASP A 61 -4.36 -26.88 -9.34
N PRO A 62 -4.01 -26.20 -8.24
CA PRO A 62 -2.63 -25.81 -7.97
C PRO A 62 -1.73 -27.01 -7.59
N PHE A 63 -2.31 -28.14 -7.19
CA PHE A 63 -1.61 -29.33 -6.72
C PHE A 63 -1.72 -30.52 -7.68
N THR A 64 -2.72 -30.52 -8.57
CA THR A 64 -2.93 -31.55 -9.58
C THR A 64 -2.93 -30.97 -11.00
N ASN A 65 -2.58 -31.74 -12.02
CA ASN A 65 -2.64 -31.26 -13.41
C ASN A 65 -4.06 -31.42 -13.98
N THR A 66 -5.09 -30.99 -13.23
CA THR A 66 -6.49 -31.11 -13.61
C THR A 66 -7.14 -29.73 -13.66
N THR A 67 -8.12 -29.56 -14.55
CA THR A 67 -8.91 -28.33 -14.64
C THR A 67 -10.04 -28.36 -13.62
N TRP A 68 -10.11 -27.37 -12.73
CA TRP A 68 -11.20 -27.21 -11.77
C TRP A 68 -12.46 -26.61 -12.38
N GLY A 69 -12.32 -25.84 -13.47
CA GLY A 69 -13.46 -25.27 -14.19
C GLY A 69 -13.13 -23.89 -14.76
N ASN A 70 -14.14 -23.01 -14.79
CA ASN A 70 -14.00 -21.63 -15.21
C ASN A 70 -14.29 -20.69 -14.03
N ALA A 71 -13.48 -19.64 -13.89
CA ALA A 71 -13.76 -18.51 -13.01
C ALA A 71 -13.90 -17.23 -13.86
N SER A 72 -14.84 -16.38 -13.49
CA SER A 72 -15.02 -15.08 -14.14
C SER A 72 -14.24 -14.01 -13.37
N TRP A 73 -13.37 -13.28 -14.06
CA TRP A 73 -12.62 -12.16 -13.51
C TRP A 73 -12.85 -10.93 -14.38
N THR A 74 -13.07 -9.79 -13.76
CA THR A 74 -13.07 -8.50 -14.46
C THR A 74 -11.64 -8.07 -14.74
N VAL A 75 -11.41 -7.44 -15.90
CA VAL A 75 -10.10 -6.96 -16.32
C VAL A 75 -10.06 -5.44 -16.27
N TYR A 76 -9.04 -4.91 -15.60
CA TYR A 76 -8.77 -3.48 -15.49
C TYR A 76 -7.48 -3.13 -16.22
N GLY A 77 -7.43 -1.93 -16.78
CA GLY A 77 -6.31 -1.44 -17.62
C GLY A 77 -5.86 -0.03 -17.23
N ASN A 78 -5.33 0.69 -18.22
CA ASN A 78 -4.77 2.03 -18.01
C ASN A 78 -5.80 3.05 -17.51
N GLU A 79 -7.05 2.95 -17.96
CA GLU A 79 -8.16 3.82 -17.53
C GLU A 79 -8.55 3.64 -16.05
N HIS A 80 -7.94 2.65 -15.37
CA HIS A 80 -8.20 2.29 -13.99
C HIS A 80 -7.00 2.63 -13.09
N GLY A 81 -6.18 3.61 -13.50
CA GLY A 81 -5.02 4.10 -12.75
C GLY A 81 -3.77 3.25 -12.86
N GLY A 82 -3.70 2.33 -13.82
CA GLY A 82 -2.47 1.61 -14.17
C GLY A 82 -1.78 2.21 -15.37
N ASN A 83 -0.57 1.78 -15.65
CA ASN A 83 0.03 1.95 -16.97
C ASN A 83 0.34 0.55 -17.58
N CYS A 84 1.15 0.46 -18.63
CA CYS A 84 1.49 -0.84 -19.26
C CYS A 84 2.13 -1.86 -18.32
N CYS A 85 2.72 -1.39 -17.24
CA CYS A 85 3.83 -2.03 -16.56
C CYS A 85 3.73 -1.86 -15.03
N GLU A 86 3.01 -0.85 -14.55
CA GLU A 86 2.87 -0.50 -13.15
C GLU A 86 1.40 -0.34 -12.70
N HIS A 87 1.10 -0.95 -11.55
CA HIS A 87 -0.10 -0.72 -10.73
C HIS A 87 0.35 -0.59 -9.27
N TYR A 88 -0.23 0.35 -8.51
CA TYR A 88 -0.07 0.41 -7.06
C TYR A 88 -1.45 0.24 -6.43
N LEU A 89 -1.79 -0.99 -6.05
CA LEU A 89 -3.10 -1.30 -5.49
C LEU A 89 -3.08 -1.19 -3.97
N ALA A 90 -4.01 -0.41 -3.43
CA ALA A 90 -4.32 -0.36 -2.01
C ALA A 90 -5.84 -0.44 -1.80
N ALA A 91 -6.25 -0.66 -0.56
CA ALA A 91 -7.67 -0.64 -0.20
C ALA A 91 -7.88 0.18 1.06
N THR A 92 -9.00 0.90 1.12
CA THR A 92 -9.40 1.61 2.33
C THR A 92 -10.13 0.67 3.29
N LYS A 93 -10.22 1.04 4.56
CA LYS A 93 -11.04 0.33 5.57
C LYS A 93 -12.53 0.34 5.22
N GLU A 94 -12.99 1.30 4.43
CA GLU A 94 -14.35 1.39 3.88
C GLU A 94 -14.58 0.44 2.69
N GLY A 95 -13.52 -0.13 2.13
CA GLY A 95 -13.57 -1.06 1.00
C GLY A 95 -13.46 -0.40 -0.37
N TRP A 96 -12.93 0.83 -0.45
CA TRP A 96 -12.54 1.41 -1.73
C TRP A 96 -11.31 0.68 -2.27
N ILE A 97 -11.23 0.56 -3.59
CA ILE A 97 -10.04 0.09 -4.29
C ILE A 97 -9.30 1.32 -4.77
N LEU A 98 -8.04 1.45 -4.40
CA LEU A 98 -7.17 2.55 -4.82
C LEU A 98 -6.14 2.01 -5.81
N ASN A 99 -5.82 2.78 -6.84
CA ASN A 99 -4.74 2.51 -7.77
C ASN A 99 -3.97 3.79 -8.09
N PHE A 100 -2.63 3.71 -8.05
CA PHE A 100 -1.78 4.80 -8.53
C PHE A 100 -0.51 4.26 -9.21
N GLY A 101 -0.67 3.39 -10.20
CA GLY A 101 0.44 2.98 -11.08
C GLY A 101 0.50 3.71 -12.42
N GLY A 102 -0.47 4.58 -12.70
CA GLY A 102 -0.56 5.40 -13.90
C GLY A 102 -0.31 6.88 -13.61
N GLU A 103 -0.96 7.75 -14.38
CA GLU A 103 -0.72 9.19 -14.31
C GLU A 103 -1.18 9.80 -12.98
N TYR A 104 -2.35 9.41 -12.46
CA TYR A 104 -2.89 10.01 -11.23
C TYR A 104 -3.58 9.02 -10.28
N PRO A 105 -3.81 9.42 -9.01
CA PRO A 105 -4.65 8.66 -8.10
C PRO A 105 -6.01 8.33 -8.72
N THR A 106 -6.30 7.04 -8.80
CA THR A 106 -7.55 6.50 -9.33
C THR A 106 -8.16 5.59 -8.29
N TRP A 107 -9.47 5.63 -8.10
CA TRP A 107 -10.13 4.78 -7.12
C TRP A 107 -11.49 4.31 -7.58
N SER A 108 -12.01 3.31 -6.87
CA SER A 108 -13.37 2.83 -7.00
C SER A 108 -14.00 2.67 -5.62
N GLU A 109 -15.15 3.29 -5.43
CA GLU A 109 -15.91 3.22 -4.18
C GLU A 109 -16.92 2.06 -4.15
N ASP A 110 -17.09 1.36 -5.28
CA ASP A 110 -18.17 0.39 -5.51
C ASP A 110 -17.65 -1.00 -5.95
N ARG A 111 -16.46 -1.37 -5.46
CA ARG A 111 -15.79 -2.66 -5.74
C ARG A 111 -15.45 -2.84 -7.22
N GLY A 112 -15.09 -1.75 -7.89
CA GLY A 112 -14.56 -1.73 -9.24
C GLY A 112 -15.63 -1.68 -10.34
N LEU A 113 -16.87 -1.32 -10.03
CA LEU A 113 -17.91 -1.13 -11.06
C LEU A 113 -17.75 0.22 -11.75
N THR A 114 -17.43 1.27 -10.99
CA THR A 114 -17.10 2.60 -11.48
C THR A 114 -15.78 3.06 -10.89
N TRP A 115 -15.07 3.89 -11.66
CA TRP A 115 -13.77 4.41 -11.29
C TRP A 115 -13.73 5.92 -11.44
N GLN A 116 -12.99 6.56 -10.53
CA GLN A 116 -12.76 7.99 -10.47
C GLN A 116 -11.25 8.24 -10.57
N GLU A 117 -10.85 9.32 -11.23
CA GLU A 117 -9.46 9.76 -11.31
C GLU A 117 -9.35 11.20 -10.81
N TYR A 118 -8.32 11.47 -10.00
CA TYR A 118 -8.02 12.82 -9.60
C TYR A 118 -7.20 13.53 -10.67
N LEU A 119 -7.65 14.69 -11.13
CA LEU A 119 -6.87 15.57 -12.00
C LEU A 119 -6.46 16.83 -11.23
N PRO A 120 -5.16 17.17 -11.17
CA PRO A 120 -4.72 18.40 -10.52
C PRO A 120 -5.26 19.63 -11.25
N THR A 121 -5.40 20.73 -10.53
CA THR A 121 -5.63 22.05 -11.09
C THR A 121 -4.34 22.62 -11.71
N ILE A 122 -4.43 23.65 -12.55
CA ILE A 122 -3.22 24.30 -13.11
C ILE A 122 -2.31 24.88 -12.01
N PHE A 123 -2.90 25.39 -10.94
CA PHE A 123 -2.17 25.95 -9.79
C PHE A 123 -2.45 25.10 -8.56
N SER A 124 -1.39 24.81 -7.81
CA SER A 124 -1.46 24.12 -6.53
C SER A 124 -2.18 24.96 -5.48
N GLN A 125 -2.67 24.33 -4.40
CA GLN A 125 -3.25 25.07 -3.29
C GLN A 125 -2.22 25.99 -2.60
N LEU A 126 -2.75 26.91 -1.79
CA LEU A 126 -1.94 27.75 -0.90
C LEU A 126 -1.27 26.87 0.16
N GLY A 127 -0.01 27.15 0.46
CA GLY A 127 0.76 26.40 1.46
C GLY A 127 1.76 25.40 0.88
N CYS A 128 1.77 25.19 -0.44
CA CYS A 128 2.87 24.46 -1.09
C CYS A 128 4.16 25.27 -1.00
N ARG A 129 5.24 24.62 -0.56
CA ARG A 129 6.57 25.24 -0.44
C ARG A 129 7.14 25.63 -1.78
N GLU A 130 6.90 24.80 -2.78
CA GLU A 130 7.32 25.08 -4.14
C GLU A 130 6.12 25.37 -5.02
N TRP A 131 6.32 26.38 -5.86
CA TRP A 131 5.32 26.78 -6.82
C TRP A 131 5.75 26.35 -8.22
N LYS A 132 4.90 25.57 -8.86
CA LYS A 132 5.03 25.20 -10.25
C LYS A 132 3.63 25.01 -10.84
N PRO A 133 3.28 25.70 -11.93
CA PRO A 133 2.05 25.40 -12.63
C PRO A 133 2.16 24.04 -13.33
N THR A 134 1.05 23.31 -13.40
CA THR A 134 0.95 22.09 -14.20
C THR A 134 0.02 22.26 -15.41
N VAL A 135 0.03 21.29 -16.31
CA VAL A 135 -0.90 21.16 -17.43
C VAL A 135 -1.65 19.84 -17.21
N PRO A 136 -2.84 19.86 -16.59
CA PRO A 136 -3.51 18.64 -16.14
C PRO A 136 -3.70 17.61 -17.26
N GLY A 137 -3.36 16.35 -16.97
CA GLY A 137 -3.41 15.23 -17.91
C GLY A 137 -2.28 15.24 -18.95
N GLN A 138 -1.18 15.94 -18.69
CA GLN A 138 -0.04 16.03 -19.61
C GLN A 138 1.30 15.88 -18.89
N GLU A 139 1.31 15.31 -17.69
CA GLU A 139 2.51 15.03 -16.92
C GLU A 139 3.16 13.74 -17.42
N GLY A 140 2.36 12.85 -18.03
CA GLY A 140 2.82 11.65 -18.72
C GLY A 140 2.74 10.40 -17.86
N LEU A 141 3.44 9.34 -18.28
CA LEU A 141 3.43 8.06 -17.56
C LEU A 141 4.04 8.22 -16.16
N GLY A 142 3.15 8.37 -15.18
CA GLY A 142 3.48 8.46 -13.77
C GLY A 142 3.68 7.08 -13.15
N GLU A 143 4.43 7.08 -12.07
CA GLU A 143 4.66 5.94 -11.19
C GLU A 143 4.44 6.40 -9.75
N GLY A 144 3.32 5.99 -9.17
CA GLY A 144 2.86 6.49 -7.88
C GLY A 144 2.76 5.44 -6.79
N SER A 145 2.51 5.95 -5.59
CA SER A 145 2.04 5.17 -4.45
C SER A 145 0.90 5.90 -3.75
N ILE A 146 -0.03 5.13 -3.19
CA ILE A 146 -1.21 5.66 -2.50
C ILE A 146 -1.55 4.79 -1.30
N VAL A 147 -1.72 5.40 -0.14
CA VAL A 147 -2.08 4.71 1.10
C VAL A 147 -3.16 5.49 1.85
N GLN A 148 -3.96 4.79 2.64
CA GLN A 148 -4.91 5.41 3.56
C GLN A 148 -4.27 5.55 4.94
N ALA A 149 -4.36 6.75 5.52
CA ALA A 149 -4.01 7.00 6.91
C ALA A 149 -5.09 6.51 7.87
N THR A 150 -4.74 6.28 9.13
CA THR A 150 -5.66 5.78 10.16
C THR A 150 -6.95 6.62 10.32
N ASN A 151 -6.87 7.94 10.13
CA ASN A 151 -8.01 8.85 10.19
C ASN A 151 -8.91 8.81 8.94
N GLY A 152 -8.46 8.18 7.85
CA GLY A 152 -9.23 8.02 6.61
C GLY A 152 -8.64 8.76 5.42
N ASP A 153 -7.72 9.71 5.65
CA ASP A 153 -7.10 10.50 4.59
C ASP A 153 -6.36 9.62 3.60
N LEU A 154 -6.30 10.02 2.33
CA LEU A 154 -5.46 9.35 1.34
C LEU A 154 -4.21 10.19 1.10
N ILE A 155 -3.06 9.55 1.22
CA ILE A 155 -1.77 10.18 1.02
C ILE A 155 -1.12 9.49 -0.16
N SER A 156 -0.66 10.28 -1.12
CA SER A 156 -0.10 9.74 -2.36
C SER A 156 1.01 10.59 -2.92
N MET A 157 1.94 9.94 -3.61
CA MET A 157 3.12 10.55 -4.22
C MET A 157 3.35 9.96 -5.60
N GLY A 158 3.44 10.82 -6.61
CA GLY A 158 3.64 10.43 -8.01
C GLY A 158 4.95 10.96 -8.57
N TRP A 159 5.72 10.09 -9.20
CA TRP A 159 6.90 10.43 -9.97
C TRP A 159 6.62 10.35 -11.47
N PHE A 160 7.03 11.37 -12.21
CA PHE A 160 6.79 11.51 -13.66
C PHE A 160 8.15 11.68 -14.36
N PRO A 161 8.81 10.56 -14.70
CA PRO A 161 10.19 10.58 -15.24
C PRO A 161 10.28 11.24 -16.61
N TYR A 162 9.23 11.09 -17.43
CA TYR A 162 9.33 11.37 -18.85
C TYR A 162 9.13 12.84 -19.18
N PRO A 163 9.83 13.35 -20.21
CA PRO A 163 9.54 14.68 -20.74
C PRO A 163 8.09 14.82 -21.18
N SER A 164 7.50 15.94 -20.78
CA SER A 164 6.10 16.25 -20.97
C SER A 164 5.91 17.76 -21.17
N THR A 165 4.67 18.22 -21.31
CA THR A 165 4.42 19.67 -21.48
C THR A 165 4.64 20.47 -20.19
N SER A 166 4.54 19.82 -19.03
CA SER A 166 4.70 20.43 -17.70
C SER A 166 6.12 20.28 -17.14
N GLY A 167 6.99 19.50 -17.80
CA GLY A 167 8.40 19.32 -17.41
C GLY A 167 8.92 17.90 -17.68
N ALA A 168 10.08 17.58 -17.13
CA ALA A 168 10.66 16.24 -17.07
C ALA A 168 11.18 16.02 -15.64
N ASP A 169 11.20 14.76 -15.17
CA ASP A 169 11.57 14.42 -13.79
C ASP A 169 10.80 15.27 -12.77
N GLN A 170 9.52 14.93 -12.60
CA GLN A 170 8.60 15.70 -11.77
C GLN A 170 8.08 14.84 -10.63
N PHE A 171 7.98 15.43 -9.43
CA PHE A 171 7.49 14.73 -8.25
C PHE A 171 6.39 15.54 -7.58
N TYR A 172 5.23 14.92 -7.44
CA TYR A 172 4.01 15.54 -6.93
C TYR A 172 3.49 14.77 -5.72
N ALA A 173 3.06 15.51 -4.71
CA ALA A 173 2.25 15.01 -3.63
C ALA A 173 0.79 15.26 -3.96
N PHE A 174 -0.05 14.25 -3.74
CA PHE A 174 -1.51 14.33 -3.84
C PHE A 174 -2.11 13.86 -2.52
N PHE A 175 -3.04 14.64 -2.00
CA PHE A 175 -3.63 14.45 -0.69
C PHE A 175 -5.15 14.53 -0.77
N TYR A 176 -5.84 13.55 -0.22
CA TYR A 176 -7.28 13.56 -0.03
C TYR A 176 -7.59 13.71 1.46
N ASP A 177 -8.25 14.80 1.81
CA ASP A 177 -8.79 15.01 3.15
C ASP A 177 -10.11 14.24 3.26
N ALA A 178 -10.20 13.27 4.17
CA ALA A 178 -11.40 12.45 4.30
C ALA A 178 -12.56 13.15 5.02
N GLU A 179 -12.29 14.20 5.81
CA GLU A 179 -13.32 15.00 6.48
C GLU A 179 -13.97 15.96 5.48
N ASP A 180 -13.14 16.67 4.70
CA ASP A 180 -13.60 17.64 3.70
C ASP A 180 -13.99 16.98 2.36
N GLN A 181 -13.56 15.74 2.12
CA GLN A 181 -13.73 15.00 0.88
C GLN A 181 -13.12 15.71 -0.34
N GLU A 182 -12.01 16.42 -0.13
CA GLU A 182 -11.36 17.24 -1.14
C GLU A 182 -9.92 16.79 -1.40
N TRP A 183 -9.55 16.84 -2.68
CA TRP A 183 -8.20 16.58 -3.12
C TRP A 183 -7.38 17.86 -3.25
N SER A 184 -6.10 17.74 -2.92
CA SER A 184 -5.10 18.79 -2.94
C SER A 184 -3.78 18.25 -3.49
N TRP A 185 -2.94 19.11 -4.06
CA TRP A 185 -1.66 18.72 -4.64
C TRP A 185 -0.55 19.77 -4.47
N CYS A 186 0.68 19.31 -4.26
CA CYS A 186 1.87 20.17 -4.24
C CYS A 186 3.00 19.57 -5.07
N PHE A 187 3.73 20.44 -5.77
CA PHE A 187 5.00 20.07 -6.36
C PHE A 187 6.09 19.99 -5.27
N ASN A 188 6.91 18.94 -5.29
CA ASN A 188 7.95 18.68 -4.29
C ASN A 188 9.32 18.47 -4.96
N ARG A 189 9.70 19.36 -5.91
CA ARG A 189 10.86 19.21 -6.80
C ARG A 189 12.05 18.54 -6.13
N THR A 190 12.46 17.45 -6.74
CA THR A 190 13.65 16.71 -6.35
C THR A 190 14.38 16.35 -7.64
N PRO A 191 15.62 16.80 -7.90
CA PRO A 191 16.45 16.10 -8.87
C PRO A 191 16.85 14.74 -8.26
N GLU A 192 16.43 13.69 -8.96
CA GLU A 192 16.47 12.23 -8.76
C GLU A 192 17.71 11.59 -8.07
N PRO A 193 17.52 10.40 -7.43
CA PRO A 193 17.23 9.16 -8.15
C PRO A 193 16.08 8.37 -7.53
N PHE A 194 14.89 8.58 -8.05
CA PHE A 194 13.97 7.48 -8.24
C PHE A 194 14.34 6.82 -9.58
N TYR A 195 14.44 5.49 -9.57
CA TYR A 195 14.48 4.67 -10.79
C TYR A 195 13.16 3.90 -10.97
N ASP A 196 12.24 4.07 -10.02
CA ASP A 196 10.96 3.36 -9.86
C ASP A 196 10.10 4.13 -8.83
N ARG A 197 8.84 3.73 -8.66
CA ARG A 197 7.87 4.30 -7.73
C ARG A 197 8.40 4.46 -6.30
N SER A 198 7.84 5.45 -5.63
CA SER A 198 8.09 5.68 -4.22
C SER A 198 7.44 4.61 -3.33
N TRP A 199 8.09 4.26 -2.22
CA TRP A 199 7.49 3.46 -1.16
C TRP A 199 6.95 4.41 -0.11
N GLN A 200 5.64 4.33 0.14
CA GLN A 200 4.96 5.25 1.04
C GLN A 200 4.30 4.50 2.18
N VAL A 201 4.45 5.02 3.40
CA VAL A 201 3.85 4.47 4.61
C VAL A 201 3.36 5.59 5.52
N GLU A 202 2.28 5.32 6.24
CA GLU A 202 1.86 6.16 7.36
C GLU A 202 2.74 5.87 8.59
N VAL A 203 3.10 6.94 9.30
CA VAL A 203 3.48 6.91 10.71
C VAL A 203 2.27 7.33 11.52
N VAL A 204 1.71 6.37 12.23
CA VAL A 204 0.54 6.58 13.10
C VAL A 204 0.90 7.63 14.16
N GLY A 205 0.13 8.72 14.21
CA GLY A 205 0.39 9.83 15.11
C GLY A 205 -0.32 9.73 16.47
N PRO A 206 -0.50 10.88 17.16
CA PRO A 206 -0.17 12.23 16.69
C PRO A 206 1.34 12.45 16.60
N ILE A 207 1.76 13.21 15.59
CA ILE A 207 3.15 13.62 15.39
C ILE A 207 3.34 15.01 15.97
N ASN A 208 4.38 15.15 16.80
CA ASN A 208 4.81 16.44 17.33
C ASN A 208 6.33 16.56 17.15
N SER A 209 6.72 17.31 16.13
CA SER A 209 8.12 17.52 15.77
C SER A 209 8.41 19.01 15.58
N PHE A 210 9.48 19.47 16.22
CA PHE A 210 10.00 20.80 15.95
C PHE A 210 10.57 20.93 14.52
N LEU A 211 11.06 19.83 13.96
CA LEU A 211 11.73 19.80 12.65
C LEU A 211 10.76 19.63 11.49
N TYR A 212 9.78 18.74 11.65
CA TYR A 212 8.92 18.29 10.54
C TYR A 212 7.46 18.76 10.68
N GLY A 213 7.15 19.49 11.76
CA GLY A 213 5.80 19.96 12.04
C GLY A 213 4.99 19.02 12.91
N ASN A 214 3.70 19.30 12.96
CA ASN A 214 2.74 18.56 13.78
C ASN A 214 1.59 18.11 12.89
N GLY A 215 1.05 16.93 13.17
CA GLY A 215 -0.06 16.37 12.41
C GLY A 215 -0.70 15.19 13.13
N PRO A 216 -1.92 14.78 12.71
CA PRO A 216 -2.56 13.58 13.22
C PRO A 216 -1.81 12.29 12.86
N TRP A 217 -0.98 12.35 11.81
CA TRP A 217 -0.11 11.31 11.30
C TRP A 217 1.11 11.97 10.61
N ALA A 218 2.07 11.16 10.16
CA ALA A 218 3.07 11.58 9.16
C ALA A 218 3.15 10.58 8.02
N SER A 219 3.54 11.04 6.84
CA SER A 219 3.82 10.21 5.68
C SER A 219 5.34 10.07 5.55
N LEU A 220 5.83 8.84 5.48
CA LEU A 220 7.20 8.55 5.10
C LEU A 220 7.24 8.04 3.68
N VAL A 221 8.14 8.61 2.90
CA VAL A 221 8.40 8.26 1.51
C VAL A 221 9.86 7.84 1.39
N ILE A 222 10.10 6.68 0.79
CA ILE A 222 11.44 6.12 0.62
C ILE A 222 11.64 5.75 -0.84
N SER A 223 12.82 6.06 -1.36
CA SER A 223 13.32 5.54 -2.64
C SER A 223 14.19 4.32 -2.41
N ASN A 224 14.11 3.35 -3.31
CA ASN A 224 15.03 2.20 -3.37
C ASN A 224 16.52 2.62 -3.52
N PHE A 225 16.80 3.87 -3.93
CA PHE A 225 18.17 4.31 -4.25
C PHE A 225 18.70 5.46 -3.40
N TRP A 226 17.86 6.18 -2.64
CA TRP A 226 18.33 7.31 -1.83
C TRP A 226 19.43 6.92 -0.85
N HIS A 227 19.27 5.78 -0.17
CA HIS A 227 20.29 5.26 0.75
C HIS A 227 21.58 4.80 0.05
N GLN A 228 21.51 4.46 -1.25
CA GLN A 228 22.63 3.91 -2.01
C GLN A 228 23.58 5.00 -2.54
N VAL A 229 23.06 6.16 -2.91
CA VAL A 229 23.85 7.24 -3.54
C VAL A 229 24.12 8.43 -2.62
N GLN A 230 23.29 8.63 -1.59
CA GLN A 230 23.38 9.75 -0.65
C GLN A 230 23.10 9.22 0.77
N ASN A 231 23.56 9.90 1.82
CA ASN A 231 23.19 9.51 3.19
C ASN A 231 21.79 10.04 3.55
N ILE A 232 20.84 9.86 2.62
CA ILE A 232 19.44 10.30 2.72
C ILE A 232 18.60 9.05 2.98
N GLY A 233 17.85 9.06 4.07
CA GLY A 233 17.03 7.93 4.47
C GLY A 233 15.61 7.96 3.89
N GLY A 234 15.10 9.15 3.59
CA GLY A 234 13.75 9.30 3.07
C GLY A 234 13.30 10.75 3.07
N GLN A 235 12.01 10.91 2.80
CA GLN A 235 11.27 12.13 3.01
C GLN A 235 10.13 11.89 4.00
N ILE A 236 9.80 12.92 4.78
CA ILE A 236 8.71 12.92 5.75
C ILE A 236 7.82 14.14 5.53
N SER A 237 6.52 13.97 5.70
CA SER A 237 5.53 15.05 5.71
C SER A 237 4.54 14.83 6.85
N THR A 238 4.11 15.90 7.52
CA THR A 238 2.99 15.85 8.50
C THR A 238 1.70 16.44 7.96
N ASP A 239 1.68 16.88 6.70
CA ASP A 239 0.54 17.50 6.02
C ASP A 239 0.15 16.78 4.71
N GLY A 240 0.89 15.72 4.34
CA GLY A 240 0.68 14.95 3.11
C GLY A 240 1.09 15.64 1.82
N LEU A 241 1.55 16.89 1.92
CA LEU A 241 1.70 17.79 0.78
C LEU A 241 3.11 18.32 0.63
N ASN A 242 3.76 18.68 1.74
CA ASN A 242 5.11 19.21 1.76
C ASN A 242 6.06 18.19 2.42
N TYR A 243 7.04 17.72 1.67
CA TYR A 243 7.96 16.67 2.11
C TYR A 243 9.36 17.21 2.39
N ASP A 244 9.91 16.81 3.53
CA ASP A 244 11.25 17.17 4.02
C ASP A 244 12.16 15.95 4.05
N TYR A 245 13.42 16.11 3.66
CA TYR A 245 14.40 15.03 3.79
C TYR A 245 14.74 14.71 5.25
N PHE A 246 14.98 13.43 5.50
CA PHE A 246 15.66 12.95 6.70
C PHE A 246 16.79 11.98 6.32
N GLY A 247 17.83 11.92 7.15
CA GLY A 247 18.94 10.98 6.98
C GLY A 247 18.72 9.67 7.75
N PHE A 248 19.39 8.60 7.35
CA PHE A 248 19.61 7.45 8.25
C PHE A 248 20.87 7.74 9.08
N PRO A 249 20.75 8.03 10.39
CA PRO A 249 21.94 8.05 11.24
C PRO A 249 22.61 6.66 11.17
N ASP A 250 23.93 6.64 11.15
CA ASP A 250 24.77 5.43 11.27
C ASP A 250 24.91 4.55 10.00
N ARG A 251 24.65 5.06 8.77
CA ARG A 251 24.93 4.29 7.54
C ARG A 251 26.41 3.88 7.39
N ASP A 252 27.30 4.76 7.83
CA ASP A 252 28.75 4.61 7.64
C ASP A 252 29.47 4.14 8.94
N ASP A 253 28.71 3.75 9.98
CA ASP A 253 29.20 3.20 11.26
C ASP A 253 29.04 1.66 11.34
#